data_AF-A0A4R2MCX5-F1
#
_entry.id   AF-A0A4R2MCX5-F1
#
_cell.length_a   1.000
_cell.length_b   1.000
_cell.length_c   1.000
_cell.angle_alpha   90.00
_cell.angle_beta   90.00
_cell.angle_gamma   90.00
#
_symmetry.space_group_name_H-M   'P 1'
#
loop_
_entity.id
_entity.type
_entity.pdbx_description
1 polymer ?
#
loop_
_entity_poly.entity_id
_entity_poly.type
_entity_poly.pdbx_seq_one_letter_code
_entity_poly.pdbx_strand_id
1 'polypeptide(L)'
;MAAPVRRYVYYRVAERDVGACAEAARAVFASLRFAIELLRRPETRDGLATLMEVHGAADERAADDAEARLAAALAPWIVGERHVERFVPLD
;
A
#
# COMPACT_ATOMS: atom_id res chain seq x y z
N MET A 1 -16.31 -3.73 -20.00
CA MET A 1 -15.57 -2.98 -18.96
C MET A 1 -14.56 -3.95 -18.37
N ALA A 2 -13.29 -3.56 -18.21
CA ALA A 2 -12.33 -4.42 -17.52
C ALA A 2 -12.77 -4.57 -16.06
N ALA A 3 -12.67 -5.78 -15.50
CA ALA A 3 -13.01 -6.02 -14.10
C ALA A 3 -12.03 -5.25 -13.20
N PRO A 4 -12.50 -4.67 -12.07
CA PRO A 4 -11.64 -3.99 -11.13
C PRO A 4 -10.58 -4.97 -10.60
N VAL A 5 -9.34 -4.50 -10.60
CA VAL A 5 -8.18 -5.28 -10.17
C VAL A 5 -7.92 -5.03 -8.70
N ARG A 6 -7.66 -6.10 -7.95
CA ARG A 6 -7.25 -6.00 -6.55
C ARG A 6 -5.75 -6.09 -6.46
N ARG A 7 -5.13 -5.07 -5.87
CA ARG A 7 -3.69 -5.03 -5.65
C ARG A 7 -3.38 -4.99 -4.16
N TYR A 8 -2.43 -5.83 -3.76
CA TYR A 8 -1.96 -5.95 -2.39
C TYR A 8 -0.49 -5.57 -2.39
N VAL A 9 -0.13 -4.54 -1.63
CA VAL A 9 1.26 -4.06 -1.55
C VAL A 9 1.76 -4.21 -0.14
N TYR A 10 2.82 -4.99 0.05
CA TYR A 10 3.45 -5.25 1.34
C TYR A 10 4.78 -4.53 1.43
N TYR A 11 5.07 -3.95 2.58
CA TYR A 11 6.37 -3.37 2.85
C TYR A 11 6.64 -3.33 4.33
N ARG A 12 7.93 -3.22 4.66
CA ARG A 12 8.41 -3.16 6.04
C ARG A 12 8.75 -1.73 6.41
N VAL A 13 8.45 -1.35 7.63
CA VAL A 13 8.80 -0.07 8.23
C VAL A 13 9.31 -0.33 9.65
N ALA A 14 10.20 0.51 10.15
CA ALA A 14 10.57 0.43 11.56
C ALA A 14 9.33 0.66 12.43
N GLU A 15 9.16 -0.15 13.48
CA GLU A 15 7.99 -0.11 14.37
C GLU A 15 7.71 1.30 14.90
N ARG A 16 8.76 2.01 15.31
CA ARG A 16 8.69 3.39 15.81
C ARG A 16 8.17 4.40 14.79
N ASP A 17 8.32 4.10 13.51
CA ASP A 17 8.00 5.00 12.40
C ASP A 17 6.65 4.66 11.74
N VAL A 18 5.97 3.59 12.19
CA VAL A 18 4.67 3.15 11.65
C VAL A 18 3.64 4.28 11.64
N GLY A 19 3.55 5.05 12.73
CA GLY A 19 2.60 6.17 12.83
C GLY A 19 2.84 7.24 11.77
N ALA A 20 4.09 7.69 11.62
CA ALA A 20 4.47 8.70 10.63
C ALA A 20 4.26 8.19 9.19
N CYS A 21 4.64 6.93 8.92
CA CYS A 21 4.41 6.31 7.61
C CYS A 21 2.90 6.20 7.30
N ALA A 22 2.07 5.84 8.27
CA ALA A 22 0.62 5.71 8.07
C ALA A 22 -0.05 7.05 7.79
N GLU A 23 0.36 8.13 8.46
CA GLU A 23 -0.13 9.48 8.18
C GLU A 23 0.25 9.95 6.77
N ALA A 24 1.50 9.71 6.35
CA ALA A 24 1.93 10.02 4.99
C ALA A 24 1.15 9.22 3.93
N ALA A 25 0.89 7.94 4.17
CA ALA A 25 0.07 7.11 3.28
C ALA A 25 -1.36 7.65 3.16
N ARG A 26 -2.00 7.99 4.30
CA ARG A 26 -3.35 8.57 4.34
C ARG A 26 -3.45 9.90 3.59
N ALA A 27 -2.41 10.74 3.66
CA ALA A 27 -2.36 11.98 2.88
C ALA A 27 -2.39 11.70 1.37
N VAL A 28 -1.71 10.65 0.90
CA VAL A 28 -1.79 10.22 -0.50
C VAL A 28 -3.19 9.68 -0.81
N PHE A 29 -3.75 8.83 0.06
CA PHE A 29 -5.08 8.24 -0.13
C PHE A 29 -6.17 9.29 -0.33
N ALA A 30 -6.13 10.39 0.43
CA ALA A 30 -7.09 11.49 0.35
C ALA A 30 -7.13 12.17 -1.04
N SER A 31 -6.10 11.98 -1.87
CA SER A 31 -6.02 12.53 -3.23
C SER A 31 -6.38 11.53 -4.34
N LEU A 32 -6.70 10.28 -3.99
CA LEU A 32 -7.05 9.23 -4.94
C LEU A 32 -8.56 9.19 -5.16
N ARG A 33 -8.97 8.70 -6.34
CA ARG A 33 -10.40 8.55 -6.70
C ARG A 33 -11.01 7.23 -6.22
N PHE A 34 -10.24 6.42 -5.50
CA PHE A 34 -10.64 5.11 -4.99
C PHE A 34 -10.07 4.90 -3.59
N ALA A 35 -10.68 4.00 -2.83
CA ALA A 35 -10.24 3.69 -1.48
C ALA A 35 -9.03 2.74 -1.49
N ILE A 36 -8.09 2.99 -0.57
CA ILE A 36 -7.02 2.06 -0.20
C ILE A 36 -7.17 1.77 1.28
N GLU A 37 -7.23 0.48 1.63
CA GLU A 37 -7.17 0.04 3.02
C GLU A 37 -5.71 -0.14 3.44
N LEU A 38 -5.34 0.35 4.62
CA LEU A 38 -4.01 0.17 5.19
C LEU A 38 -4.09 -0.70 6.44
N LEU A 39 -3.45 -1.85 6.36
CA LEU A 39 -3.43 -2.87 7.41
C LEU A 39 -1.99 -3.07 7.91
N ARG A 40 -1.88 -3.59 9.12
CA ARG A 40 -0.62 -3.99 9.75
C ARG A 40 -0.72 -5.45 10.17
N ARG A 41 0.33 -6.24 9.89
CA ARG A 41 0.44 -7.60 10.48
C ARG A 41 0.56 -7.50 12.00
N PRO A 42 -0.11 -8.37 12.78
CA PRO A 42 -0.01 -8.35 14.23
C PRO A 42 1.43 -8.51 14.75
N GLU A 43 2.27 -9.23 14.01
CA GLU A 43 3.64 -9.51 14.40
C GLU A 43 4.61 -8.43 13.93
N THR A 44 5.51 -8.05 14.84
CA THR A 44 6.73 -7.28 14.54
C THR A 44 7.92 -8.23 14.59
N ARG A 45 8.83 -8.15 13.62
CA ARG A 45 10.04 -8.98 13.55
C ARG A 45 11.24 -8.08 13.42
N ASP A 46 12.24 -8.26 14.29
CA ASP A 46 13.49 -7.48 14.31
C ASP A 46 13.25 -5.96 14.35
N GLY A 47 12.21 -5.53 15.07
CA GLY A 47 11.83 -4.12 15.16
C GLY A 47 11.15 -3.55 13.90
N LEU A 48 10.81 -4.41 12.93
CA LEU A 48 10.10 -4.03 11.71
C LEU A 48 8.64 -4.51 11.74
N ALA A 49 7.73 -3.58 11.50
CA ALA A 49 6.33 -3.88 11.23
C ALA A 49 6.16 -4.15 9.73
N THR A 50 5.26 -5.07 9.37
CA THR A 50 4.81 -5.23 7.99
C THR A 50 3.47 -4.54 7.81
N LEU A 51 3.42 -3.58 6.89
CA LEU A 51 2.19 -2.94 6.45
C LEU A 51 1.72 -3.53 5.14
N MET A 52 0.40 -3.48 4.90
CA MET A 52 -0.25 -3.94 3.69
C MET A 52 -1.24 -2.87 3.21
N GLU A 53 -1.12 -2.47 1.96
CA GLU A 53 -2.12 -1.66 1.25
C GLU A 53 -3.02 -2.58 0.42
N VAL A 54 -4.34 -2.40 0.49
CA VAL A 54 -5.30 -3.08 -0.40
C VAL A 54 -5.98 -2.05 -1.28
N HIS A 55 -5.70 -2.10 -2.57
CA HIS A 55 -6.17 -1.12 -3.53
C HIS A 55 -7.51 -1.56 -4.13
N GLY A 56 -8.49 -0.65 -4.15
CA GLY A 56 -9.79 -0.83 -4.80
C GLY A 56 -9.91 -0.08 -6.14
N ALA A 57 -8.86 -0.08 -6.95
CA ALA A 57 -8.84 0.64 -8.23
C ALA A 57 -9.77 -0.01 -9.27
N ALA A 58 -10.35 0.81 -10.14
CA ALA A 58 -11.21 0.33 -11.22
C ALA A 58 -10.44 -0.25 -12.42
N ASP A 59 -9.16 0.14 -12.58
CA ASP A 59 -8.28 -0.31 -13.66
C ASP A 59 -6.80 -0.32 -13.21
N GLU A 60 -5.96 -1.04 -13.94
CA GLU A 60 -4.52 -1.20 -13.64
C GLU A 60 -3.75 0.11 -13.70
N ARG A 61 -4.12 1.03 -14.60
CA ARG A 61 -3.40 2.30 -14.75
C ARG A 61 -3.56 3.17 -13.51
N ALA A 62 -4.79 3.25 -12.99
CA ALA A 62 -5.07 3.96 -11.75
C ALA A 62 -4.35 3.32 -10.55
N ALA A 63 -4.21 1.99 -10.52
CA ALA A 63 -3.46 1.28 -9.49
C ALA A 63 -1.95 1.57 -9.58
N ASP A 64 -1.36 1.52 -10.78
CA ASP A 64 0.07 1.81 -11.01
C ASP A 64 0.43 3.25 -10.62
N ASP A 65 -0.39 4.22 -11.02
CA ASP A 65 -0.19 5.63 -10.66
C ASP A 65 -0.24 5.83 -9.13
N ALA A 66 -1.18 5.18 -8.44
CA ALA A 66 -1.27 5.26 -6.98
C ALA A 66 -0.08 4.59 -6.29
N GLU A 67 0.34 3.41 -6.77
CA GLU A 67 1.48 2.68 -6.24
C GLU A 67 2.78 3.50 -6.35
N ALA A 68 3.01 4.15 -7.50
CA ALA A 68 4.18 5.00 -7.73
C ALA A 68 4.20 6.21 -6.80
N ARG A 69 3.03 6.85 -6.59
CA ARG A 69 2.89 7.98 -5.66
C ARG A 69 3.15 7.56 -4.21
N LEU A 70 2.64 6.39 -3.80
CA LEU A 70 2.91 5.82 -2.48
C LEU A 70 4.37 5.43 -2.32
N ALA A 71 4.99 4.82 -3.34
CA ALA A 71 6.42 4.47 -3.31
C ALA A 71 7.28 5.71 -3.02
N ALA A 72 7.01 6.80 -3.74
CA ALA A 72 7.74 8.06 -3.59
C ALA A 72 7.49 8.71 -2.22
N ALA A 73 6.22 8.78 -1.79
CA ALA A 73 5.86 9.40 -0.52
C ALA A 73 6.39 8.63 0.70
N LEU A 74 6.45 7.30 0.62
CA LEU A 74 6.82 6.43 1.73
C LEU A 74 8.29 6.02 1.74
N ALA A 75 9.05 6.37 0.69
CA ALA A 75 10.47 6.05 0.54
C ALA A 75 11.33 6.32 1.79
N PRO A 76 11.11 7.38 2.60
CA PRO A 76 11.90 7.61 3.81
C PRO A 76 11.75 6.54 4.91
N TRP A 77 10.66 5.77 4.92
CA TRP A 77 10.37 4.80 5.98
C TRP A 77 10.50 3.34 5.54
N ILE A 78 10.41 3.06 4.24
CA ILE A 78 10.40 1.69 3.71
C ILE A 78 11.76 1.04 3.88
N VAL A 79 11.76 -0.17 4.44
CA VAL A 79 12.94 -1.01 4.64
C VAL A 79 12.91 -2.20 3.67
N GLY A 80 13.82 -2.17 2.69
CA GLY A 80 13.93 -3.19 1.66
C GLY A 80 12.91 -3.02 0.53
N GLU A 81 12.65 -4.10 -0.20
CA GLU A 81 11.74 -4.08 -1.35
C GLU A 81 10.27 -4.08 -0.93
N ARG A 82 9.44 -3.40 -1.72
CA ARG A 82 7.98 -3.53 -1.66
C ARG A 82 7.59 -4.76 -2.47
N HIS A 83 6.68 -5.57 -1.93
CA HIS A 83 6.13 -6.74 -2.62
C HIS A 83 4.72 -6.41 -3.11
N VAL A 84 4.42 -6.73 -4.37
CA VAL A 84 3.16 -6.36 -5.03
C VAL A 84 2.50 -7.59 -5.61
N GLU A 85 1.25 -7.82 -5.23
CA GLU A 85 0.43 -8.92 -5.74
C GLU A 85 -0.81 -8.37 -6.44
N ARG A 86 -1.21 -8.99 -7.54
CA ARG A 86 -2.35 -8.60 -8.38
C ARG A 86 -3.35 -9.75 -8.48
N PHE A 87 -4.62 -9.44 -8.30
CA PHE A 87 -5.71 -10.40 -8.32
C PHE A 87 -6.87 -9.88 -9.16
N VAL A 88 -7.55 -10.81 -9.82
CA VAL A 88 -8.83 -10.57 -10.50
C VAL A 88 -9.94 -11.26 -9.72
N PRO A 89 -11.17 -10.71 -9.70
CA PRO A 89 -12.31 -11.41 -9.14
C PRO A 89 -12.55 -12.75 -9.83
N LEU A 90 -13.03 -13.74 -9.08
CA LEU A 90 -13.63 -14.94 -9.65
C LEU A 90 -15.11 -14.61 -9.93
N ASP A 91 -15.57 -14.91 -11.15
CA ASP A 91 -16.97 -14.71 -11.58
C ASP A 91 -17.96 -15.62 -10.83
#